data_AF-V5RIB7-F1
#
_entry.id   AF-V5RIB7-F1
#
_cell.length_a   1.000
_cell.length_b   1.000
_cell.length_c   1.000
_cell.angle_alpha   90.00
_cell.angle_beta   90.00
_cell.angle_gamma   90.00
#
_symmetry.space_group_name_H-M   'P 1'
#
loop_
_entity.id
_entity.type
_entity.pdbx_description
1 polymer ?
#
loop_
_entity_poly.entity_id
_entity_poly.type
_entity_poly.pdbx_seq_one_letter_code
_entity_poly.pdbx_strand_id
1 'polypeptide(L)' 'MSNKSFNEMLENIKLISNKLNDPNTSMEESINLFKEGKEIISQAKTQLETLEGEIKKVLDNDELEDFN' A
#
# COMPACT_ATOMS: atom_id res chain seq x y z
N MET A 1 -4.77 10.01 -11.70
CA MET A 1 -4.85 8.75 -10.93
C MET A 1 -5.38 9.08 -9.56
N SER A 2 -6.38 8.35 -9.05
CA SER A 2 -6.89 8.56 -7.69
C SER A 2 -5.82 8.08 -6.71
N ASN A 3 -5.27 8.99 -5.91
CA ASN A 3 -4.27 8.65 -4.91
C ASN A 3 -5.01 8.03 -3.73
N LYS A 4 -5.16 6.69 -3.75
CA LYS A 4 -5.79 5.95 -2.64
C LYS A 4 -4.95 6.16 -1.38
N SER A 5 -5.60 6.33 -0.24
CA SER A 5 -4.89 6.34 1.05
C SER A 5 -4.31 4.95 1.34
N PHE A 6 -3.24 4.91 2.13
CA PHE A 6 -2.62 3.65 2.56
C PHE A 6 -3.62 2.69 3.21
N ASN A 7 -4.55 3.21 4.03
CA ASN A 7 -5.59 2.41 4.69
C ASN A 7 -6.57 1.81 3.68
N GLU A 8 -6.99 2.56 2.66
CA GLU A 8 -7.84 2.02 1.59
C GLU A 8 -7.10 0.95 0.77
N MET A 9 -5.79 1.11 0.54
CA MET A 9 -4.98 0.09 -0.12
C MET A 9 -4.88 -1.18 0.71
N LEU A 10 -4.67 -1.07 2.02
CA LEU A 10 -4.67 -2.22 2.93
C LEU A 10 -6.00 -2.96 2.93
N GLU A 11 -7.13 -2.24 3.01
CA GLU A 11 -8.44 -2.88 2.95
C GLU A 11 -8.67 -3.60 1.62
N ASN A 12 -8.27 -3.01 0.50
CA ASN A 12 -8.34 -3.67 -0.80
C ASN A 12 -7.47 -4.94 -0.88
N ILE A 13 -6.26 -4.93 -0.31
CA ILE A 13 -5.38 -6.11 -0.24
C ILE A 13 -6.04 -7.23 0.58
N LYS A 14 -6.68 -6.90 1.71
CA LYS A 14 -7.43 -7.87 2.53
C LYS A 14 -8.60 -8.47 1.75
N LEU A 15 -9.36 -7.65 1.04
CA LEU A 15 -10.48 -8.10 0.21
C LEU A 15 -10.02 -9.05 -0.91
N ILE A 16 -8.93 -8.69 -1.61
CA ILE A 16 -8.32 -9.54 -2.64
C ILE A 16 -7.85 -10.86 -2.03
N SER A 17 -7.19 -10.83 -0.88
CA SER A 17 -6.71 -12.03 -0.18
C SER A 17 -7.87 -12.94 0.24
N ASN A 18 -8.98 -12.37 0.71
CA ASN A 18 -10.17 -13.13 1.05
C ASN A 18 -10.78 -13.82 -0.19
N LYS A 19 -10.87 -13.10 -1.33
CA LYS A 19 -11.34 -13.70 -2.57
C LYS A 19 -10.40 -14.80 -3.09
N LEU A 20 -9.09 -14.61 -3.03
CA LEU A 20 -8.12 -15.64 -3.44
C LEU A 20 -8.22 -16.94 -2.61
N ASN A 21 -8.74 -16.85 -1.38
CA ASN A 21 -8.99 -18.00 -0.51
C ASN A 21 -10.40 -18.59 -0.67
N ASP A 22 -11.28 -17.97 -1.46
CA ASP A 22 -12.63 -18.48 -1.72
C ASP A 22 -12.56 -19.65 -2.73
N PRO A 23 -13.04 -20.85 -2.40
CA PRO A 23 -13.04 -21.99 -3.32
C PRO A 23 -13.90 -21.77 -4.56
N ASN A 24 -14.78 -20.77 -4.58
CA ASN A 24 -15.60 -20.41 -5.75
C ASN A 24 -14.89 -19.46 -6.70
N THR A 25 -13.73 -18.90 -6.32
CA THR A 25 -12.97 -18.02 -7.20
C THR A 25 -12.32 -18.83 -8.30
N SER A 26 -12.67 -18.50 -9.55
CA SER A 26 -12.12 -19.19 -10.72
C SER A 26 -10.62 -18.95 -10.87
N MET A 27 -9.93 -19.81 -11.63
CA MET A 27 -8.52 -19.62 -11.94
C MET A 27 -8.25 -18.29 -12.67
N GLU A 28 -9.11 -17.94 -13.63
CA GLU A 28 -8.98 -16.68 -14.38
C GLU A 28 -9.15 -15.46 -13.46
N GLU A 29 -10.15 -15.50 -12.58
CA GLU A 29 -10.36 -14.45 -11.59
C GLU A 29 -9.18 -14.38 -10.60
N SER A 30 -8.65 -15.52 -10.17
CA SER A 30 -7.48 -15.60 -9.29
C SER A 30 -6.25 -14.92 -9.90
N ILE A 31 -6.00 -15.12 -11.20
CA ILE A 31 -4.89 -14.46 -11.91
C ILE A 31 -5.09 -12.94 -11.94
N ASN A 32 -6.32 -12.48 -12.18
CA ASN A 32 -6.63 -11.05 -12.22
C ASN A 32 -6.50 -10.41 -10.83
N LEU A 33 -7.05 -11.05 -9.80
CA LEU A 33 -6.93 -10.65 -8.40
C LEU A 33 -5.46 -10.60 -7.95
N PHE A 34 -4.65 -11.57 -8.36
CA PHE A 34 -3.23 -11.57 -8.04
C PHE A 34 -2.49 -10.39 -8.68
N LYS A 35 -2.75 -10.10 -9.97
CA LYS A 35 -2.16 -8.95 -10.66
C LYS A 35 -2.57 -7.63 -10.00
N GLU A 36 -3.85 -7.48 -9.67
CA GLU A 36 -4.36 -6.30 -8.98
C GLU A 36 -3.73 -6.15 -7.58
N GLY A 37 -3.70 -7.23 -6.80
CA GLY A 37 -3.09 -7.23 -5.47
C GLY A 37 -1.61 -6.85 -5.51
N LYS A 38 -0.85 -7.37 -6.48
CA LYS A 38 0.56 -7.02 -6.69
C LYS A 38 0.75 -5.54 -6.98
N GLU A 39 -0.10 -4.96 -7.83
CA GLU A 39 -0.05 -3.54 -8.17
C GLU A 39 -0.33 -2.67 -6.94
N ILE A 40 -1.37 -2.98 -6.16
CA ILE A 40 -1.72 -2.24 -4.94
C ILE A 40 -0.61 -2.35 -3.89
N ILE A 41 -0.02 -3.53 -3.70
CA ILE A 41 1.12 -3.71 -2.79
C ILE A 41 2.31 -2.86 -3.23
N SER A 42 2.58 -2.78 -4.54
CA SER A 42 3.65 -1.94 -5.07
C SER A 42 3.41 -0.46 -4.75
N GLN A 43 2.18 0.02 -4.94
CA GLN A 43 1.81 1.42 -4.65
C GLN A 43 1.90 1.73 -3.15
N ALA A 44 1.41 0.82 -2.30
CA ALA A 44 1.49 0.97 -0.85
C ALA A 44 2.95 1.01 -0.36
N LYS A 45 3.82 0.15 -0.93
CA LYS A 45 5.25 0.15 -0.65
C LYS A 45 5.88 1.50 -1.02
N THR A 46 5.61 2.01 -2.22
CA THR A 46 6.14 3.31 -2.66
C THR A 46 5.69 4.46 -1.77
N GLN A 47 4.43 4.46 -1.31
CA GLN A 47 3.97 5.48 -0.34
C GLN A 47 4.74 5.42 0.98
N LEU A 48 4.98 4.21 1.52
CA LEU A 48 5.74 4.04 2.75
C LEU A 48 7.21 4.46 2.59
N GLU A 49 7.86 4.08 1.49
CA GLU A 49 9.25 4.47 1.20
C GLU A 49 9.38 5.99 1.03
N THR A 50 8.36 6.64 0.46
CA THR A 50 8.31 8.11 0.34
C THR A 50 8.23 8.76 1.72
N LEU A 51 7.30 8.31 2.57
CA LEU A 51 7.15 8.81 3.94
C LEU A 51 8.41 8.57 4.78
N GLU A 52 9.04 7.40 4.67
CA GLU A 52 10.30 7.10 5.34
C GLU A 52 11.41 8.06 4.90
N GLY A 53 11.50 8.34 3.59
CA GLY A 53 12.45 9.30 3.04
C GLY A 53 12.21 10.73 3.52
N GLU A 54 10.95 11.15 3.63
CA GLU A 54 10.57 12.46 4.18
C GLU A 54 10.94 12.58 5.65
N ILE A 55 10.63 11.55 6.47
CA ILE A 55 10.99 11.52 7.89
C ILE A 55 12.51 11.57 8.07
N LYS A 56 13.27 10.79 7.29
CA LYS A 56 14.73 10.82 7.34
C LYS A 56 15.30 12.19 7.01
N LYS A 57 14.77 12.87 5.97
CA LYS A 57 15.19 14.25 5.65
C LYS A 57 14.93 15.22 6.80
N VAL A 58 13.80 15.09 7.49
CA VAL A 58 13.47 15.94 8.65
C VAL A 58 14.45 15.66 9.80
N LEU A 59 14.75 14.39 10.08
CA LEU A 59 15.69 14.01 11.15
C LEU A 59 17.15 14.36 10.82
N ASP A 60 17.57 14.22 9.56
CA ASP A 60 18.95 14.48 9.12
C ASP A 60 19.24 15.99 8.96
N ASN A 61 18.22 16.83 8.81
CA ASN A 61 18.38 18.28 8.65
C ASN A 61 18.47 19.06 9.96
N ASP A 62 18.39 18.43 11.13
CA ASP A 62 18.65 19.03 12.45
C ASP A 62 17.95 20.39 12.71
N GLU A 63 16.81 20.65 12.08
CA GLU A 63 15.82 21.63 12.55
C GLU A 63 14.80 20.89 13.41
N LEU A 64 15.26 20.42 14.57
CA LEU A 64 14.39 20.33 15.74
C LEU A 64 14.01 21.78 16.11
N GLU A 65 13.12 22.43 15.35
CA GLU A 65 12.34 23.49 15.96
C GLU A 65 11.44 22.79 16.99
N ASP A 66 11.77 23.00 18.27
CA ASP A 66 10.90 22.67 19.39
C ASP A 66 9.48 23.08 19.00
N PHE A 67 8.58 22.10 18.93
CA PHE A 67 7.15 22.35 18.85
C PHE A 67 6.72 22.99 20.18
N ASN A 68 6.99 24.29 20.33
CA ASN A 68 6.44 25.17 21.37
C ASN A 68 5.02 25.58 21.00
#